data_AF-A0A9E2RNY4-F1
#
_entry.id   AF-A0A9E2RNY4-F1
#
_cell.length_a   1.000
_cell.length_b   1.000
_cell.length_c   1.000
_cell.angle_alpha   90.00
_cell.angle_beta   90.00
_cell.angle_gamma   90.00
#
_symmetry.space_group_name_H-M   'P 1'
#
loop_
_entity.id
_entity.type
_entity.pdbx_description
1 polymer ?
#
loop_
_entity_poly.entity_id
_entity_poly.type
_entity_poly.pdbx_seq_one_letter_code
_entity_poly.pdbx_strand_id
1 'polypeptide(L)'
;HVIEWLWDVPEGCSAHDNEDPNKRPPSGYNTTYKRQVWTEPASTVQTTFGMISGCRNVHPIATRSLTIREAARIQSFPDSYKFSGSLGAIRTGIGNAVPPLLAYQIACHIKNLLNFVKVPRL
;
A
#
# COMPACT_ATOMS: atom_id res chain seq x y z
N HIS A 1 -22.29 7.66 5.13
CA HIS A 1 -22.22 6.65 4.06
C HIS A 1 -20.98 5.77 4.18
N VAL A 2 -19.79 6.16 3.68
CA VAL A 2 -18.61 5.24 3.66
C VAL A 2 -18.18 4.73 5.04
N ILE A 3 -18.25 5.60 6.07
CA ILE A 3 -17.92 5.21 7.45
C ILE A 3 -18.91 4.16 7.97
N GLU A 4 -20.20 4.34 7.71
CA GLU A 4 -21.26 3.42 8.15
C GLU A 4 -21.11 2.05 7.50
N TRP A 5 -20.73 2.02 6.22
CA TRP A 5 -20.48 0.76 5.49
C TRP A 5 -19.31 -0.04 6.05
N LEU A 6 -18.30 0.63 6.60
CA LEU A 6 -17.07 -0.01 7.06
C LEU A 6 -17.01 -0.20 8.58
N TRP A 7 -17.95 0.35 9.33
CA TRP A 7 -17.91 0.38 10.80
C TRP A 7 -17.80 -1.03 11.40
N ASP A 8 -18.64 -1.94 10.93
CA ASP A 8 -18.74 -3.32 11.42
C ASP A 8 -17.99 -4.35 10.56
N VAL A 9 -17.26 -3.89 9.52
CA VAL A 9 -16.55 -4.80 8.61
C VAL A 9 -15.31 -5.35 9.33
N PRO A 10 -15.14 -6.69 9.44
CA PRO A 10 -13.96 -7.27 10.07
C PRO A 10 -12.73 -7.26 9.15
N GLU A 11 -11.55 -7.58 9.70
CA GLU A 11 -10.31 -7.75 8.93
C GLU A 11 -10.52 -8.74 7.78
N GLY A 12 -9.99 -8.42 6.59
CA GLY A 12 -10.08 -9.31 5.43
C GLY A 12 -11.45 -9.39 4.75
N CYS A 13 -12.47 -8.68 5.23
CA CYS A 13 -13.78 -8.57 4.60
C CYS A 13 -13.98 -7.23 3.87
N SER A 14 -14.87 -7.22 2.88
CA SER A 14 -15.27 -6.01 2.16
C SER A 14 -16.63 -5.51 2.66
N ALA A 15 -16.86 -4.19 2.60
CA ALA A 15 -18.19 -3.62 2.82
C ALA A 15 -19.25 -4.12 1.80
N HIS A 16 -18.82 -4.66 0.66
CA HIS A 16 -19.73 -5.33 -0.29
C HIS A 16 -20.35 -6.61 0.29
N ASP A 17 -19.70 -7.22 1.29
CA ASP A 17 -20.11 -8.48 1.90
C ASP A 17 -21.03 -8.26 3.12
N ASN A 18 -21.39 -7.01 3.45
CA ASN A 18 -22.25 -6.69 4.61
C ASN A 18 -23.60 -7.42 4.51
N GLU A 19 -24.11 -7.96 5.61
CA GLU A 19 -25.42 -8.66 5.59
C GLU A 19 -26.57 -7.72 5.18
N ASP A 20 -26.59 -6.50 5.71
CA ASP A 20 -27.57 -5.47 5.35
C ASP A 20 -27.23 -4.83 3.99
N PRO A 21 -28.08 -4.99 2.95
CA PRO A 21 -27.85 -4.39 1.64
C PRO A 21 -27.75 -2.87 1.66
N ASN A 22 -28.38 -2.19 2.62
CA ASN A 22 -28.31 -0.72 2.73
C ASN A 22 -26.94 -0.23 3.21
N LYS A 23 -26.16 -1.13 3.83
CA LYS A 23 -24.78 -0.87 4.25
C LYS A 23 -23.74 -1.26 3.20
N ARG A 24 -24.15 -1.62 1.98
CA ARG A 24 -23.22 -1.95 0.89
C ARG A 24 -22.96 -0.72 0.02
N PRO A 25 -21.71 -0.54 -0.47
CA PRO A 25 -21.45 0.41 -1.54
C PRO A 25 -22.27 0.06 -2.78
N PRO A 26 -22.84 1.04 -3.51
CA PRO A 26 -23.70 0.77 -4.67
C PRO A 26 -22.92 0.25 -5.90
N SER A 27 -21.62 0.49 -5.94
CA SER A 27 -20.73 0.07 -7.02
C SER A 27 -19.29 -0.08 -6.53
N GLY A 28 -18.48 -0.82 -7.29
CA GLY A 28 -17.07 -1.04 -7.01
C GLY A 28 -16.64 -2.45 -7.40
N TYR A 29 -15.34 -2.70 -7.29
CA TYR A 29 -14.79 -4.05 -7.48
C TYR A 29 -14.76 -4.79 -6.14
N ASN A 30 -14.70 -6.11 -6.22
CA ASN A 30 -14.66 -7.05 -5.09
C ASN A 30 -13.44 -6.80 -4.17
N THR A 31 -12.44 -6.10 -4.68
CA THR A 31 -11.20 -5.74 -3.99
C THR A 31 -11.28 -4.41 -3.26
N THR A 32 -12.31 -3.60 -3.47
CA THR A 32 -12.46 -2.26 -2.88
C THR A 32 -13.22 -2.32 -1.56
N TYR A 33 -13.13 -1.25 -0.76
CA TYR A 33 -13.76 -1.18 0.57
C TYR A 33 -13.39 -2.37 1.48
N LYS A 34 -12.18 -2.92 1.30
CA LYS A 34 -11.74 -4.15 1.95
C LYS A 34 -10.64 -3.87 2.97
N ARG A 35 -10.80 -4.39 4.18
CA ARG A 35 -9.80 -4.27 5.26
C ARG A 35 -8.60 -5.16 5.04
N GLN A 36 -7.42 -4.63 5.33
CA GLN A 36 -6.21 -5.44 5.45
C GLN A 36 -6.27 -6.34 6.69
N VAL A 37 -5.41 -7.35 6.72
CA VAL A 37 -5.28 -8.32 7.82
C VAL A 37 -3.88 -8.19 8.39
N TRP A 38 -3.73 -8.07 9.71
CA TRP A 38 -2.42 -7.88 10.34
C TRP A 38 -1.43 -9.02 10.08
N THR A 39 -1.93 -10.25 10.00
CA THR A 39 -1.13 -11.47 9.88
C THR A 39 -0.88 -11.88 8.43
N GLU A 40 -1.37 -11.12 7.45
CA GLU A 40 -1.16 -11.36 6.02
C GLU A 40 -0.23 -10.31 5.41
N PRO A 41 0.44 -10.63 4.28
CA PRO A 41 1.10 -9.61 3.48
C PRO A 41 0.14 -8.47 3.10
N ALA A 42 0.62 -7.24 3.23
CA ALA A 42 -0.14 -6.08 2.78
C ALA A 42 -0.43 -6.16 1.28
N SER A 43 -1.57 -5.61 0.86
CA SER A 43 -1.87 -5.48 -0.57
C SER A 43 -0.91 -4.52 -1.25
N THR A 44 -0.79 -4.64 -2.58
CA THR A 44 -0.05 -3.69 -3.41
C THR A 44 -0.43 -2.25 -3.10
N VAL A 45 0.57 -1.42 -2.79
CA VAL A 45 0.39 0.02 -2.56
C VAL A 45 0.33 0.72 -3.91
N GLN A 46 -0.88 1.06 -4.35
CA GLN A 46 -1.13 1.81 -5.58
C GLN A 46 -1.12 3.32 -5.33
N THR A 47 -1.01 4.15 -6.36
CA THR A 47 -1.08 5.62 -6.25
C THR A 47 -2.36 6.13 -5.59
N THR A 48 -3.44 5.34 -5.63
CA THR A 48 -4.75 5.62 -5.04
C THR A 48 -4.92 5.06 -3.62
N PHE A 49 -3.85 4.62 -2.93
CA PHE A 49 -3.94 4.03 -1.57
C PHE A 49 -4.59 4.95 -0.51
N GLY A 50 -4.75 6.25 -0.81
CA GLY A 50 -5.49 7.20 0.04
C GLY A 50 -7.01 7.21 -0.17
N MET A 51 -7.54 6.38 -1.08
CA MET A 51 -8.95 6.29 -1.42
C MET A 51 -9.46 4.90 -1.06
N ILE A 52 -10.43 4.79 -0.15
CA ILE A 52 -11.02 3.52 0.31
C ILE A 52 -11.64 2.72 -0.86
N SER A 53 -12.14 3.42 -1.88
CA SER A 53 -12.71 2.83 -3.09
C SER A 53 -11.66 2.34 -4.09
N GLY A 54 -10.37 2.58 -3.84
CA GLY A 54 -9.30 2.27 -4.78
C GLY A 54 -8.91 0.80 -4.80
N CYS A 55 -8.78 0.15 -3.63
CA CYS A 55 -8.31 -1.23 -3.50
C CYS A 55 -8.52 -1.79 -2.06
N ARG A 56 -7.77 -2.85 -1.70
CA ARG A 56 -7.67 -3.39 -0.33
C ARG A 56 -6.75 -2.52 0.55
N ASN A 57 -7.06 -1.23 0.66
CA ASN A 57 -6.24 -0.25 1.37
C ASN A 57 -6.90 0.33 2.62
N VAL A 58 -7.93 -0.34 3.16
CA VAL A 58 -8.54 0.05 4.44
C VAL A 58 -7.68 -0.50 5.57
N HIS A 59 -7.40 0.34 6.57
CA HIS A 59 -6.61 -0.04 7.73
C HIS A 59 -7.30 -1.22 8.47
N PRO A 60 -6.56 -2.20 9.02
CA PRO A 60 -7.15 -3.38 9.65
C PRO A 60 -8.17 -3.04 10.74
N ILE A 61 -7.84 -2.09 11.62
CA ILE A 61 -8.70 -1.66 12.73
C ILE A 61 -9.49 -0.37 12.41
N ALA A 62 -8.81 0.72 12.07
CA ALA A 62 -9.44 2.02 11.87
C ALA A 62 -10.27 2.12 10.57
N THR A 63 -11.41 2.81 10.62
CA THR A 63 -12.30 3.06 9.46
C THR A 63 -11.76 4.18 8.57
N ARG A 64 -10.60 3.97 7.96
CA ARG A 64 -9.92 4.90 7.04
C ARG A 64 -9.02 4.14 6.08
N SER A 65 -8.60 4.80 5.01
CA SER A 65 -7.53 4.29 4.16
C SER A 65 -6.17 4.33 4.90
N LEU A 66 -5.17 3.66 4.31
CA LEU A 66 -3.78 3.80 4.72
C LEU A 66 -3.32 5.27 4.67
N THR A 67 -2.55 5.66 5.67
CA THR A 67 -1.83 6.93 5.69
C THR A 67 -0.60 6.87 4.79
N ILE A 68 -0.04 8.05 4.47
CA ILE A 68 1.23 8.16 3.73
C ILE A 68 2.34 7.36 4.43
N ARG A 69 2.43 7.42 5.76
CA ARG A 69 3.47 6.73 6.51
C ARG A 69 3.28 5.22 6.54
N GLU A 70 2.05 4.74 6.66
CA GLU A 70 1.75 3.29 6.59
C GLU A 70 2.09 2.74 5.20
N ALA A 71 1.67 3.43 4.13
CA ALA A 71 1.99 3.06 2.76
C ALA A 71 3.51 3.09 2.48
N ALA A 72 4.21 4.10 2.99
CA ALA A 72 5.66 4.20 2.89
C ALA A 72 6.37 3.02 3.58
N ARG A 73 5.91 2.62 4.77
CA ARG A 73 6.49 1.46 5.49
C ARG A 73 6.26 0.15 4.75
N ILE A 74 5.07 -0.05 4.18
CA ILE A 74 4.79 -1.23 3.33
C ILE A 74 5.72 -1.24 2.12
N GLN A 75 5.97 -0.08 1.52
CA GLN A 75 6.96 0.10 0.45
C GLN A 75 8.42 0.09 0.96
N SER A 76 8.69 -0.29 2.21
CA SER A 76 10.02 -0.37 2.82
C SER A 76 10.83 0.93 2.89
N PHE A 77 10.16 2.09 2.81
CA PHE A 77 10.83 3.36 3.09
C PHE A 77 11.18 3.48 4.57
N PRO A 78 12.37 4.00 4.91
CA PRO A 78 12.73 4.24 6.30
C PRO A 78 11.84 5.33 6.92
N ASP A 79 11.64 5.26 8.23
CA ASP A 79 10.84 6.25 8.96
C ASP A 79 11.44 7.66 8.96
N SER A 80 12.75 7.76 8.76
CA SER A 80 13.47 9.02 8.57
C SER A 80 13.29 9.65 7.19
N TYR A 81 12.76 8.92 6.19
CA TYR A 81 12.58 9.46 4.84
C TYR A 81 11.54 10.59 4.85
N LYS A 82 11.94 11.76 4.35
CA LYS A 82 11.09 12.95 4.26
C LYS A 82 10.57 13.10 2.84
N PHE A 83 9.25 13.03 2.70
CA PHE A 83 8.56 13.33 1.45
C PHE A 83 8.32 14.84 1.32
N SER A 84 8.42 15.38 0.11
CA SER A 84 8.15 16.78 -0.21
C SER A 84 7.18 16.91 -1.38
N GLY A 85 6.46 18.03 -1.44
CA GLY A 85 5.44 18.30 -2.45
C GLY A 85 4.00 18.13 -1.94
N SER A 86 3.04 18.15 -2.86
CA SER A 86 1.62 18.01 -2.53
C SER A 86 1.28 16.59 -2.07
N LEU A 87 0.23 16.43 -1.27
CA LEU A 87 -0.21 15.09 -0.81
C LEU A 87 -0.47 14.14 -1.97
N GLY A 88 -1.04 14.63 -3.08
CA GLY A 88 -1.25 13.84 -4.29
C GLY A 88 0.06 13.37 -4.91
N ALA A 89 1.03 14.28 -5.08
CA ALA A 89 2.35 13.94 -5.62
C ALA A 89 3.09 12.92 -4.73
N ILE A 90 3.02 13.07 -3.41
CA ILE A 90 3.61 12.14 -2.46
C ILE A 90 2.98 10.74 -2.59
N ARG A 91 1.63 10.65 -2.67
CA ARG A 91 0.95 9.36 -2.88
C ARG A 91 1.35 8.70 -4.19
N THR A 92 1.40 9.46 -5.27
CA THR A 92 1.85 8.96 -6.58
C THR A 92 3.30 8.47 -6.51
N GLY A 93 4.18 9.24 -5.87
CA GLY A 93 5.59 8.86 -5.68
C GLY A 93 5.75 7.55 -4.91
N ILE A 94 5.02 7.37 -3.80
CA ILE A 94 5.05 6.14 -3.01
C ILE A 94 4.44 4.96 -3.79
N GLY A 95 3.32 5.17 -4.48
CA GLY A 95 2.64 4.11 -5.23
C GLY A 95 3.44 3.59 -6.43
N ASN A 96 4.21 4.47 -7.08
CA ASN A 96 5.05 4.11 -8.23
C ASN A 96 6.47 3.69 -7.83
N ALA A 97 6.85 3.84 -6.56
CA ALA A 97 8.21 3.54 -6.12
C ALA A 97 8.53 2.05 -6.21
N VAL A 98 9.80 1.76 -6.50
CA VAL A 98 10.39 0.46 -6.20
C VAL A 98 10.75 0.43 -4.71
N PRO A 99 10.36 -0.61 -3.96
CA PRO A 99 10.69 -0.70 -2.53
C PRO A 99 12.20 -0.56 -2.28
N PRO A 100 12.66 0.37 -1.40
CA PRO A 100 14.10 0.56 -1.17
C PRO A 100 14.86 -0.69 -0.73
N LEU A 101 14.25 -1.58 0.07
CA LEU A 101 14.92 -2.84 0.44
C LEU A 101 15.11 -3.77 -0.76
N LEU A 102 14.14 -3.84 -1.68
CA LEU A 102 14.29 -4.61 -2.91
C LEU A 102 15.41 -4.03 -3.78
N ALA A 103 15.40 -2.70 -3.99
CA ALA A 103 16.44 -2.02 -4.76
C ALA A 103 17.84 -2.23 -4.15
N TYR A 104 17.95 -2.19 -2.82
CA TYR A 104 19.19 -2.45 -2.10
C TYR A 104 19.72 -3.86 -2.35
N GLN A 105 18.87 -4.89 -2.24
CA GLN A 105 19.30 -6.29 -2.46
C GLN A 105 19.76 -6.51 -3.92
N ILE A 106 19.05 -5.93 -4.89
CA ILE A 106 19.47 -5.98 -6.31
C ILE A 106 20.83 -5.31 -6.49
N ALA A 107 21.03 -4.12 -5.92
CA ALA A 107 22.29 -3.39 -6.01
C ALA A 107 23.46 -4.16 -5.37
N CYS A 108 23.25 -4.79 -4.21
CA CYS A 108 24.24 -5.65 -3.58
C CYS A 108 24.62 -6.84 -4.45
N HIS A 109 23.62 -7.49 -5.08
CA HIS A 109 23.87 -8.61 -5.98
C HIS A 109 24.70 -8.18 -7.20
N ILE A 110 24.34 -7.07 -7.84
CA ILE A 110 25.09 -6.51 -8.98
C ILE A 110 26.52 -6.14 -8.56
N LYS A 111 26.70 -5.49 -7.42
CA LYS A 111 28.03 -5.14 -6.89
C LYS A 111 28.91 -6.38 -6.72
N ASN A 112 28.35 -7.48 -6.21
CA ASN A 112 29.10 -8.72 -6.07
C ASN A 112 29.54 -9.25 -7.44
N LEU A 113 28.64 -9.30 -8.42
CA LEU A 113 28.98 -9.72 -9.79
C LEU A 113 30.08 -8.85 -10.40
N LEU A 114 30.01 -7.53 -10.23
CA LEU A 114 31.02 -6.59 -10.71
C LEU A 114 32.37 -6.72 -10.00
N ASN A 115 32.40 -7.22 -8.76
CA ASN A 115 33.67 -7.48 -8.05
C ASN A 115 34.32 -8.81 -8.49
N PHE A 116 33.53 -9.80 -8.91
CA PHE A 116 34.03 -11.07 -9.43
C PHE A 116 34.54 -10.94 -10.87
N VAL A 117 33.88 -10.12 -11.68
CA VAL A 117 34.39 -9.76 -13.01
C VAL A 117 35.44 -8.68 -12.80
N LYS A 118 36.73 -8.96 -13.00
CA LYS A 118 37.72 -7.90 -13.22
C LYS A 118 37.31 -7.15 -14.50
N VAL A 119 36.41 -6.18 -14.37
CA VAL A 119 36.08 -5.28 -15.47
C VAL A 119 37.39 -4.56 -15.78
N PRO A 120 37.95 -4.70 -17.00
CA PRO A 120 39.10 -3.90 -17.37
C PRO A 120 38.69 -2.44 -17.17
N ARG A 121 39.41 -1.70 -16.33
CA ARG A 121 39.22 -0.26 -16.28
C ARG A 121 39.61 0.27 -17.66
N LEU A 122 38.68 0.95 -18.31
CA LEU A 122 38.96 1.71 -19.53
C LEU A 122 40.00 2.80 -19.24
#